data_AF-A0AAD2V2L8-F1
#
_entry.id   AF-A0AAD2V2L8-F1
#
_cell.length_a   1.000
_cell.length_b   1.000
_cell.length_c   1.000
_cell.angle_alpha   90.00
_cell.angle_beta   90.00
_cell.angle_gamma   90.00
#
_symmetry.space_group_name_H-M   'P 1'
#
loop_
_entity.id
_entity.type
_entity.pdbx_description
1 polymer ?
#
loop_
_entity_poly.entity_id
_entity_poly.type
_entity_poly.pdbx_seq_one_letter_code
_entity_poly.pdbx_strand_id
1 'polypeptide(L)'
;MNKAIGLVIAVLVVIVSALFFNSYRLSNQVEKTEAELVAEQATNTVLGNIIDAYGANDAANRAATTRQLENERKLRNASELQVARFKAAAASDDCAIKPMSGDVINIMRE
;
A
#
# COMPACT_ATOMS: atom_id res chain seq x y z
N MET A 1 -5.15 -67.41 -41.60
CA MET A 1 -4.41 -66.76 -40.48
C MET A 1 -3.84 -65.39 -40.85
N ASN A 2 -3.11 -65.24 -41.96
CA ASN A 2 -2.42 -63.98 -42.29
C ASN A 2 -3.34 -62.75 -42.47
N LYS A 3 -4.57 -62.93 -42.98
CA LYS A 3 -5.53 -61.83 -43.19
C LYS A 3 -6.10 -61.25 -41.89
N ALA A 4 -6.33 -62.10 -40.88
CA ALA A 4 -6.83 -61.67 -39.57
C ALA A 4 -5.73 -60.97 -38.76
N ILE A 5 -4.50 -61.48 -38.81
CA ILE A 5 -3.34 -60.89 -38.15
C ILE A 5 -3.04 -59.50 -38.74
N GLY A 6 -3.11 -59.33 -40.07
CA GLY A 6 -2.94 -58.01 -40.71
C GLY A 6 -3.99 -56.98 -40.28
N LEU A 7 -5.24 -57.42 -40.05
CA LEU A 7 -6.32 -56.55 -39.60
C LEU A 7 -6.09 -56.10 -38.14
N VAL A 8 -5.67 -57.01 -37.27
CA VAL A 8 -5.32 -56.69 -35.87
C VAL A 8 -4.17 -55.68 -35.80
N ILE A 9 -3.13 -55.88 -36.61
CA ILE A 9 -2.00 -54.94 -36.69
C ILE A 9 -2.47 -53.57 -37.17
N ALA A 10 -3.32 -53.51 -38.20
CA ALA A 10 -3.83 -52.23 -38.70
C ALA A 10 -4.64 -51.47 -37.63
N VAL A 11 -5.49 -52.17 -36.87
CA VAL A 11 -6.25 -51.58 -35.76
C VAL A 11 -5.32 -51.07 -34.66
N LEU A 12 -4.30 -51.86 -34.29
CA LEU A 12 -3.30 -51.45 -33.31
C LEU A 12 -2.56 -50.18 -33.74
N VAL A 13 -2.15 -50.08 -35.01
CA VAL A 13 -1.48 -48.89 -35.54
C VAL A 13 -2.38 -47.66 -35.44
N VAL A 14 -3.67 -47.78 -35.75
CA VAL A 14 -4.63 -46.67 -35.61
C VAL A 14 -4.78 -46.25 -34.15
N ILE A 15 -4.92 -47.21 -33.22
CA ILE A 15 -5.05 -46.93 -31.80
C ILE A 15 -3.79 -46.22 -31.26
N VAL A 16 -2.59 -46.75 -31.57
CA VAL A 16 -1.34 -46.14 -31.14
C VAL A 16 -1.18 -44.72 -31.70
N SER A 17 -1.53 -44.52 -32.98
CA SER A 17 -1.47 -43.20 -33.61
C SER A 17 -2.43 -42.21 -32.96
N ALA A 18 -3.66 -42.63 -32.65
CA ALA A 18 -4.65 -41.80 -31.98
C ALA A 18 -4.22 -41.43 -30.55
N LEU A 19 -3.68 -42.40 -29.80
CA LEU A 19 -3.15 -42.16 -28.46
C LEU A 19 -1.97 -41.18 -28.49
N PHE A 20 -1.04 -41.34 -29.44
CA PHE A 20 0.12 -40.46 -29.60
C PHE A 20 -0.29 -39.02 -29.95
N PHE A 21 -1.26 -38.86 -30.86
CA PHE A 21 -1.77 -37.55 -31.22
C PHE A 21 -2.49 -36.88 -30.04
N ASN A 22 -3.25 -37.65 -29.27
CA ASN A 22 -3.94 -37.15 -28.08
C ASN A 22 -2.94 -36.75 -26.98
N SER A 23 -1.92 -37.56 -26.71
CA SER A 23 -0.88 -37.22 -25.72
C SER A 23 -0.11 -35.98 -26.13
N TYR A 24 0.19 -35.80 -27.42
CA TYR A 24 0.86 -34.60 -27.91
C TYR A 24 0.00 -33.34 -27.71
N ARG A 25 -1.29 -33.41 -28.07
CA ARG A 25 -2.22 -32.29 -27.83
C ARG A 25 -2.36 -31.95 -26.35
N LEU A 26 -2.49 -32.98 -25.50
CA LEU A 26 -2.62 -32.79 -24.06
C LEU A 26 -1.36 -32.16 -23.48
N SER A 27 -0.17 -32.67 -23.83
CA SER A 27 1.11 -32.11 -23.39
C SER A 27 1.24 -30.63 -23.77
N ASN A 28 0.88 -30.28 -25.01
CA ASN A 28 0.96 -28.90 -25.49
C ASN A 28 -0.06 -27.98 -24.80
N GLN A 29 -1.21 -28.51 -24.39
CA GLN A 29 -2.18 -27.75 -23.60
C GLN A 29 -1.67 -27.52 -22.17
N VAL A 30 -1.13 -28.57 -21.54
CA VAL A 30 -0.55 -28.50 -20.19
C VAL A 30 0.57 -27.46 -20.15
N GLU A 31 1.53 -27.54 -21.08
CA GLU A 31 2.66 -26.61 -21.15
C GLU A 31 2.20 -25.14 -21.27
N LYS A 32 1.19 -24.88 -22.11
CA LYS A 32 0.63 -23.52 -22.23
C LYS A 32 -0.03 -23.06 -20.95
N THR A 33 -0.85 -23.91 -20.32
CA THR A 33 -1.52 -23.56 -19.07
C THR A 33 -0.54 -23.36 -17.93
N GLU A 34 0.54 -24.14 -17.87
CA GLU A 34 1.60 -23.98 -16.87
C GLU A 34 2.35 -22.67 -17.09
N ALA A 35 2.67 -22.32 -18.35
CA ALA A 35 3.31 -21.05 -18.66
C ALA A 35 2.44 -19.84 -18.26
N GLU A 36 1.13 -19.90 -18.54
CA GLU A 36 0.17 -18.87 -18.13
C GLU A 36 0.06 -18.79 -16.60
N LEU A 37 -0.05 -19.93 -15.91
CA LEU A 37 -0.10 -19.99 -14.46
C LEU A 37 1.17 -19.44 -13.80
N VAL A 38 2.35 -19.75 -14.34
CA VAL A 38 3.63 -19.22 -13.83
C VAL A 38 3.69 -17.71 -14.02
N ALA A 39 3.24 -17.19 -15.17
CA ALA A 39 3.18 -15.76 -15.42
C ALA A 39 2.19 -15.05 -14.47
N GLU A 40 1.03 -15.66 -14.23
CA GLU A 40 0.03 -15.16 -13.29
C GLU A 40 0.55 -15.19 -11.85
N GLN A 41 1.21 -16.28 -11.44
CA GLN A 41 1.81 -16.41 -10.12
C GLN A 41 2.91 -15.37 -9.89
N ALA A 42 3.76 -15.12 -10.89
CA ALA A 42 4.78 -14.08 -10.83
C ALA A 42 4.14 -12.69 -10.65
N THR A 43 3.09 -12.42 -11.42
CA THR A 43 2.33 -11.16 -11.32
C THR A 43 1.69 -11.01 -9.94
N ASN A 44 0.99 -12.03 -9.44
CA ASN A 44 0.36 -12.02 -8.13
C ASN A 44 1.39 -11.87 -6.99
N THR A 45 2.58 -12.45 -7.14
CA THR A 45 3.67 -12.26 -6.17
C THR A 45 4.13 -10.81 -6.12
N VAL A 46 4.30 -10.18 -7.30
CA VAL A 46 4.67 -8.76 -7.39
C VAL A 46 3.58 -7.88 -6.78
N LEU A 47 2.31 -8.10 -7.13
CA LEU A 47 1.19 -7.35 -6.55
C LEU A 47 1.09 -7.55 -5.03
N GLY A 48 1.29 -8.77 -4.53
CA GLY A 48 1.33 -9.06 -3.09
C GLY A 48 2.40 -8.26 -2.37
N ASN A 49 3.63 -8.25 -2.89
CA ASN A 49 4.73 -7.47 -2.32
C ASN A 49 4.44 -5.96 -2.31
N ILE A 50 3.77 -5.44 -3.35
CA ILE A 50 3.34 -4.05 -3.40
C ILE A 50 2.31 -3.78 -2.31
N ILE A 51 1.29 -4.63 -2.16
CA ILE A 51 0.26 -4.49 -1.13
C ILE A 51 0.89 -4.48 0.27
N ASP A 52 1.82 -5.40 0.55
CA ASP A 52 2.52 -5.48 1.82
C ASP A 52 3.32 -4.20 2.12
N ALA A 53 4.04 -3.67 1.12
CA ALA A 53 4.78 -2.41 1.26
C ALA A 53 3.87 -1.21 1.51
N TYR A 54 2.75 -1.11 0.78
CA TYR A 54 1.75 -0.05 1.00
C TYR A 54 1.08 -0.16 2.37
N GLY A 55 0.76 -1.38 2.82
CA GLY A 55 0.18 -1.63 4.14
C GLY A 55 1.12 -1.21 5.28
N ALA A 56 2.41 -1.54 5.18
CA ALA A 56 3.42 -1.12 6.14
C ALA A 56 3.59 0.41 6.17
N ASN A 57 3.60 1.06 5.00
CA ASN A 57 3.70 2.51 4.90
C ASN A 57 2.46 3.21 5.50
N ASP A 58 1.25 2.73 5.21
CA ASP A 58 0.03 3.30 5.76
C ASP A 58 -0.03 3.17 7.29
N ALA A 59 0.38 2.03 7.84
CA ALA A 59 0.50 1.85 9.29
C ALA A 59 1.52 2.80 9.92
N ALA A 60 2.68 2.98 9.29
CA ALA A 60 3.70 3.93 9.74
C ALA A 60 3.20 5.38 9.67
N ASN A 61 2.50 5.74 8.59
CA ASN A 61 1.95 7.08 8.38
C ASN A 61 0.86 7.38 9.41
N ARG A 62 -0.07 6.46 9.67
CA ARG A 62 -1.07 6.60 10.73
C ARG A 62 -0.41 6.80 12.10
N ALA A 63 0.63 6.02 12.43
CA ALA A 63 1.37 6.19 13.67
C ALA A 63 2.08 7.56 13.75
N ALA A 64 2.65 8.05 12.65
CA ALA A 64 3.26 9.37 12.58
C ALA A 64 2.21 10.48 12.79
N THR A 65 1.06 10.39 12.12
CA THR A 65 -0.05 11.34 12.28
C THR A 65 -0.57 11.36 13.71
N THR A 66 -0.73 10.20 14.35
CA THR A 66 -1.13 10.14 15.77
C THR A 66 -0.13 10.85 16.68
N ARG A 67 1.17 10.62 16.49
CA ARG A 67 2.22 11.32 17.26
C ARG A 67 2.21 12.82 17.02
N GLN A 68 2.04 13.25 15.77
CA GLN A 68 1.96 14.68 15.44
C GLN A 68 0.76 15.34 16.12
N LEU A 69 -0.42 14.72 16.05
CA LEU A 69 -1.63 15.24 16.66
C LEU A 69 -1.51 15.34 18.19
N GLU A 70 -0.87 14.35 18.83
CA GLU A 70 -0.60 14.39 20.27
C GLU A 70 0.36 15.53 20.64
N ASN A 71 1.42 15.72 19.85
CA ASN A 71 2.38 16.81 20.05
C ASN A 71 1.72 18.18 19.87
N GLU A 72 0.88 18.36 18.85
CA GLU A 72 0.14 19.61 18.65
C GLU A 72 -0.82 19.90 19.81
N ARG A 73 -1.52 18.88 20.33
CA ARG A 73 -2.39 19.03 21.51
C ARG A 73 -1.60 19.46 22.74
N LYS A 74 -0.44 18.84 22.99
CA LYS A 74 0.45 19.22 24.10
C LYS A 74 0.94 20.66 23.94
N LEU A 75 1.38 21.03 22.74
CA LEU A 75 1.90 22.36 22.46
C LEU A 75 0.84 23.45 22.63
N ARG A 76 -0.38 23.21 22.12
CA ARG A 76 -1.53 24.11 22.31
C ARG A 76 -1.85 24.31 23.79
N ASN A 77 -1.94 23.23 24.56
CA ASN A 77 -2.22 23.33 26.00
C ASN A 77 -1.10 24.09 26.75
N ALA A 78 0.17 23.78 26.47
CA ALA A 78 1.29 24.51 27.08
C ALA A 78 1.25 26.01 26.73
N SER A 79 0.97 26.35 25.46
CA SER A 79 0.83 27.73 25.01
C SER A 79 -0.32 28.44 25.71
N GLU A 80 -1.50 27.81 25.81
CA GLU A 80 -2.66 28.37 26.49
C GLU A 80 -2.38 28.64 27.97
N LEU A 81 -1.73 27.70 28.67
CA LEU A 81 -1.32 27.86 30.05
C LEU A 81 -0.34 29.03 30.22
N GLN A 82 0.61 29.16 29.30
CA GLN A 82 1.60 30.23 29.34
C GLN A 82 0.96 31.60 29.10
N VAL A 83 0.07 31.71 28.10
CA VAL A 83 -0.70 32.93 27.83
C VAL A 83 -1.57 33.30 29.04
N ALA A 84 -2.23 32.32 29.67
CA ALA A 84 -3.03 32.55 30.86
C ALA A 84 -2.17 33.09 32.03
N ARG A 85 -0.97 32.53 32.25
CA ARG A 85 -0.01 33.03 33.25
C ARG A 85 0.46 34.45 32.95
N PHE A 86 0.79 34.76 31.70
CA PHE A 86 1.19 36.12 31.31
C PHE A 86 0.06 37.12 31.53
N LYS A 87 -1.18 36.79 31.14
CA LYS A 87 -2.35 37.64 31.39
C LYS A 87 -2.59 37.84 32.88
N ALA A 88 -2.47 36.80 33.70
CA ALA A 88 -2.63 36.89 35.14
C ALA A 88 -1.55 37.79 35.79
N ALA A 89 -0.29 37.66 35.36
CA ALA A 89 0.80 38.52 35.84
C ALA A 89 0.65 39.99 35.38
N ALA A 90 0.14 40.21 34.17
CA ALA A 90 -0.15 41.54 33.64
C ALA A 90 -1.40 42.20 34.25
N ALA A 91 -2.29 41.43 34.87
CA ALA A 91 -3.57 41.93 35.40
C ALA A 91 -3.43 42.92 36.57
N SER A 92 -2.27 42.98 37.22
CA SER A 92 -1.97 43.94 38.28
C SER A 92 -1.04 45.08 37.84
N ASP A 93 -0.60 45.10 36.59
CA ASP A 93 0.30 46.11 36.04
C ASP A 93 -0.46 47.12 35.17
N ASP A 94 -0.59 48.37 35.65
CA ASP A 94 -1.31 49.45 34.97
C ASP A 94 -0.69 49.81 33.61
N CYS A 95 0.62 49.57 33.42
CA CYS A 95 1.29 49.73 32.14
C CYS A 95 0.95 48.63 31.14
N ALA A 96 0.67 47.41 31.60
CA ALA A 96 0.36 46.26 30.74
C ALA A 96 -1.11 46.20 30.30
N ILE A 97 -2.01 46.85 31.04
CA ILE A 97 -3.46 46.87 30.77
C ILE A 97 -3.84 48.03 29.84
N LYS A 98 -3.08 49.13 29.86
CA LYS A 98 -3.34 50.28 28.99
C LYS A 98 -2.94 49.95 27.55
N PRO A 99 -3.79 50.31 26.55
CA PRO A 99 -3.37 50.23 25.16
C PRO A 99 -2.15 51.12 24.94
N MET A 100 -1.17 50.61 24.20
CA MET A 100 0.04 51.36 23.84
C MET A 100 -0.38 52.66 23.14
N SER A 101 0.22 53.80 23.51
CA SER A 101 -0.19 55.09 22.95
C SER A 101 0.03 55.10 21.43
N GLY A 102 -0.90 55.72 20.70
CA GLY A 102 -0.89 55.74 19.23
C GLY A 102 0.42 56.29 18.65
N ASP A 103 1.06 57.23 19.34
CA ASP A 103 2.35 57.81 18.95
C ASP A 103 3.47 56.78 18.96
N VAL A 104 3.49 55.87 19.94
CA VAL A 104 4.52 54.80 20.04
C VAL A 104 4.27 53.70 19.01
N ILE A 105 3.00 53.37 18.72
CA ILE A 105 2.65 52.43 17.65
C ILE A 105 3.09 52.98 16.29
N ASN A 106 2.96 54.30 16.07
CA ASN A 106 3.36 54.93 14.83
C ASN A 106 4.88 54.84 14.60
N ILE A 107 5.69 55.02 15.64
CA ILE A 107 7.15 54.90 15.58
C ILE A 107 7.61 53.46 15.29
N MET A 108 6.93 52.44 15.82
CA MET A 108 7.31 51.03 15.57
C MET A 108 6.90 50.49 14.19
N ARG A 109 6.05 51.22 13.48
CA ARG A 109 5.53 50.83 12.15
C ARG A 109 6.28 51.51 11.00
N GLU A 110 7.11 52.50 11.31
CA GLU A 110 8.06 53.15 10.40
C GLU A 110 9.37 52.35 10.33
#